data_AF-A0A2N1ANH5-F1
#
_entry.id   AF-A0A2N1ANH5-F1
#
_cell.length_a   1.000
_cell.length_b   1.000
_cell.length_c   1.000
_cell.angle_alpha   90.00
_cell.angle_beta   90.00
_cell.angle_gamma   90.00
#
_symmetry.space_group_name_H-M   'P 1'
#
loop_
_entity.id
_entity.type
_entity.pdbx_description
1 polymer ?
#
loop_
_entity_poly.entity_id
_entity_poly.type
_entity_poly.pdbx_seq_one_letter_code
_entity_poly.pdbx_strand_id
1 'polypeptide(L)'
;MQITQGNWQAKINPQRGSLGFTRTEAVDLMLLAAGNTYKEIAKATGRSPETVRRNLTKGYQKLGVHKAAGAVAEAMKRGWIAPLLVALL
;
A
#
# COMPACT_ATOMS: atom_id res chain seq x y z
N MET A 1 7.65 11.70 -2.53
CA MET A 1 6.45 12.42 -2.01
C MET A 1 5.80 11.54 -0.95
N GLN A 2 5.17 12.11 0.08
CA GLN A 2 4.48 11.34 1.13
C GLN A 2 2.97 11.52 1.02
N ILE A 3 2.21 10.46 1.30
CA ILE A 3 0.74 10.51 1.37
C ILE A 3 0.27 9.81 2.64
N THR A 4 -0.89 10.20 3.14
CA THR A 4 -1.54 9.58 4.30
C THR A 4 -2.88 8.97 3.90
N GLN A 5 -3.25 7.89 4.57
CA GLN A 5 -4.57 7.27 4.51
C GLN A 5 -4.94 6.72 5.89
N GLY A 6 -5.95 7.32 6.53
CA GLY A 6 -6.29 7.03 7.91
C GLY A 6 -5.06 7.19 8.83
N ASN A 7 -4.77 6.16 9.61
CA ASN A 7 -3.64 6.13 10.55
C ASN A 7 -2.33 5.63 9.92
N TRP A 8 -2.21 5.62 8.59
CA TRP A 8 -1.03 5.16 7.87
C TRP A 8 -0.46 6.24 6.96
N GLN A 9 0.86 6.19 6.78
CA GLN A 9 1.61 7.03 5.84
C GLN A 9 2.38 6.15 4.87
N ALA A 10 2.56 6.63 3.64
CA ALA A 10 3.38 6.00 2.62
C ALA A 10 4.29 6.99 1.89
N LYS A 11 5.51 6.55 1.58
CA LYS A 11 6.41 7.22 0.63
C LYS A 11 6.09 6.70 -0.77
N ILE A 12 5.72 7.61 -1.66
CA ILE A 12 5.40 7.30 -3.05
C ILE A 12 6.42 7.91 -4.00
N ASN A 13 6.65 7.18 -5.10
CA ASN A 13 7.42 7.63 -6.25
C ASN A 13 6.47 7.82 -7.44
N PRO A 14 6.24 9.06 -7.90
CA PRO A 14 5.31 9.33 -8.99
C PRO A 14 5.82 8.85 -10.35
N GLN A 15 7.12 8.53 -10.48
CA GLN A 15 7.70 8.08 -11.73
C GLN A 15 7.26 6.66 -12.06
N ARG A 16 6.67 6.50 -13.25
CA ARG A 16 6.22 5.20 -13.75
C ARG A 16 7.43 4.33 -14.09
N GLY A 17 7.51 3.14 -13.49
CA GLY A 17 8.62 2.20 -13.70
C GLY A 17 9.76 2.29 -12.67
N SER A 18 9.74 3.28 -11.78
CA SER A 18 10.75 3.41 -10.73
C SER A 18 10.53 2.42 -9.57
N LEU A 19 11.61 2.14 -8.81
CA LEU A 19 11.52 1.41 -7.54
C LEU A 19 10.65 2.22 -6.56
N GLY A 20 9.42 1.78 -6.32
CA GLY A 20 8.49 2.39 -5.36
C GLY A 20 7.02 2.26 -5.74
N PHE A 21 6.14 2.66 -4.83
CA PHE A 21 4.69 2.65 -5.05
C PHE A 21 4.23 3.90 -5.79
N THR A 22 3.30 3.68 -6.72
CA THR A 22 2.40 4.72 -7.20
C THR A 22 1.42 5.11 -6.10
N ARG A 23 0.76 6.26 -6.25
CA ARG A 23 -0.26 6.72 -5.31
C ARG A 23 -1.34 5.66 -5.05
N THR A 24 -1.83 5.02 -6.10
CA THR A 24 -2.88 4.00 -6.02
C THR A 24 -2.41 2.76 -5.25
N GLU A 25 -1.22 2.23 -5.58
CA GLU A 25 -0.63 1.06 -4.90
C GLU A 25 -0.41 1.34 -3.41
N ALA A 26 0.10 2.53 -3.08
CA ALA A 26 0.32 2.91 -1.69
C ALA A 26 -0.99 3.07 -0.90
N VAL A 27 -2.03 3.66 -1.49
CA VAL A 27 -3.36 3.76 -0.85
C VAL A 27 -3.92 2.37 -0.56
N ASP A 28 -3.92 1.48 -1.54
CA ASP A 28 -4.47 0.14 -1.37
C ASP A 28 -3.66 -0.67 -0.34
N LEU A 29 -2.32 -0.53 -0.32
CA LEU A 29 -1.46 -1.22 0.64
C LEU A 29 -1.61 -0.66 2.07
N MET A 30 -1.79 0.66 2.24
CA MET A 30 -2.05 1.26 3.56
C MET A 30 -3.39 0.79 4.12
N LEU A 31 -4.44 0.73 3.31
CA LEU A 31 -5.75 0.21 3.75
C LEU A 31 -5.68 -1.28 4.07
N LEU A 32 -4.91 -2.06 3.30
CA LEU A 32 -4.63 -3.46 3.61
C LEU A 32 -3.88 -3.61 4.95
N ALA A 33 -2.89 -2.77 5.21
CA ALA A 33 -2.15 -2.74 6.46
C ALA A 33 -3.04 -2.33 7.65
N ALA A 34 -4.05 -1.51 7.41
CA ALA A 34 -5.09 -1.17 8.38
C ALA A 34 -6.12 -2.31 8.62
N GLY A 35 -5.97 -3.47 7.98
CA GLY A 35 -6.82 -4.64 8.18
C GLY A 35 -8.04 -4.72 7.26
N ASN A 36 -8.16 -3.84 6.27
CA ASN A 36 -9.28 -3.87 5.33
C ASN A 36 -9.17 -5.07 4.37
N THR A 37 -10.29 -5.70 4.10
CA THR A 37 -10.42 -6.69 3.02
C THR A 37 -10.41 -6.02 1.65
N TYR A 38 -10.16 -6.77 0.57
CA TYR A 38 -10.16 -6.22 -0.79
C TYR A 38 -11.50 -5.59 -1.18
N LYS A 39 -12.62 -6.09 -0.64
CA LYS A 39 -13.96 -5.52 -0.87
C LYS A 39 -14.14 -4.18 -0.15
N GLU A 40 -13.62 -4.05 1.06
CA GLU A 40 -13.66 -2.79 1.81
C GLU A 40 -12.75 -1.74 1.18
N ILE A 41 -11.54 -2.14 0.75
CA ILE A 41 -10.63 -1.26 0.00
C ILE A 41 -11.29 -0.78 -1.30
N ALA A 42 -11.96 -1.68 -2.02
CA ALA A 42 -12.71 -1.36 -3.24
C ALA A 42 -13.82 -0.31 -2.96
N LYS A 43 -14.60 -0.53 -1.90
CA LYS A 43 -15.63 0.41 -1.45
C LYS A 43 -15.04 1.77 -1.05
N ALA A 44 -13.93 1.78 -0.30
CA ALA A 44 -13.28 2.99 0.17
C ALA A 44 -12.62 3.80 -0.95
N THR A 45 -12.17 3.13 -2.02
CA THR A 45 -11.48 3.77 -3.15
C THR A 45 -12.39 4.04 -4.36
N GLY A 46 -13.65 3.58 -4.32
CA GLY A 46 -14.58 3.67 -5.45
C GLY A 46 -14.18 2.82 -6.66
N ARG A 47 -13.46 1.71 -6.45
CA ARG A 47 -12.94 0.83 -7.52
C ARG A 47 -13.54 -0.56 -7.44
N SER A 48 -13.40 -1.36 -8.49
CA SER A 48 -13.80 -2.77 -8.42
C SER A 48 -12.81 -3.58 -7.56
N PRO A 49 -13.27 -4.64 -6.84
CA PRO A 49 -12.40 -5.53 -6.08
C PRO A 49 -11.30 -6.18 -6.93
N GLU A 50 -11.58 -6.45 -8.20
CA GLU A 50 -10.59 -6.97 -9.15
C GLU A 50 -9.49 -5.95 -9.45
N THR A 51 -9.85 -4.67 -9.58
CA THR A 51 -8.88 -3.58 -9.77
C THR A 51 -7.96 -3.48 -8.55
N VAL A 52 -8.51 -3.51 -7.34
CA VAL A 52 -7.74 -3.51 -6.09
C VAL A 52 -6.80 -4.71 -6.03
N ARG A 53 -7.30 -5.92 -6.32
CA ARG A 53 -6.48 -7.14 -6.36
C ARG A 53 -5.32 -6.99 -7.34
N ARG A 54 -5.59 -6.55 -8.57
CA ARG A 54 -4.56 -6.35 -9.59
C ARG A 54 -3.52 -5.31 -9.16
N ASN A 55 -3.96 -4.24 -8.52
CA ASN A 55 -3.08 -3.17 -8.06
C ASN A 55 -2.19 -3.63 -6.89
N LEU A 56 -2.75 -4.34 -5.92
CA LEU A 56 -1.98 -4.97 -4.84
C LEU A 56 -0.99 -6.01 -5.36
N THR A 57 -1.37 -6.84 -6.35
CA THR A 57 -0.44 -7.79 -6.98
C THR A 57 0.78 -7.09 -7.59
N LYS A 58 0.60 -5.93 -8.24
CA LYS A 58 1.75 -5.14 -8.73
C LYS A 58 2.62 -4.62 -7.59
N GLY A 59 2.00 -4.15 -6.51
CA GLY A 59 2.71 -3.78 -5.29
C GLY A 59 3.52 -4.95 -4.72
N TYR A 60 2.95 -6.15 -4.68
CA TYR A 60 3.61 -7.36 -4.21
C TYR A 60 4.82 -7.74 -5.07
N GLN A 61 4.68 -7.65 -6.41
CA GLN A 61 5.79 -7.88 -7.33
C GLN A 61 6.95 -6.89 -7.09
N LYS A 62 6.66 -5.61 -6.85
CA LYS A 62 7.67 -4.60 -6.53
C LYS A 62 8.39 -4.86 -5.19
N LEU A 63 7.70 -5.48 -4.25
CA LEU A 63 8.26 -5.89 -2.97
C LEU A 63 8.97 -7.25 -3.02
N GLY A 64 8.76 -8.05 -4.07
CA GLY A 64 9.29 -9.41 -4.17
C GLY A 64 8.58 -10.42 -3.27
N VAL A 65 7.28 -10.22 -3.01
CA VAL A 65 6.48 -11.07 -2.12
C VAL A 65 5.22 -11.57 -2.81
N HIS A 66 4.56 -12.59 -2.25
CA HIS A 66 3.35 -13.19 -2.82
C HIS A 66 2.12 -13.12 -1.90
N LYS A 67 2.29 -12.72 -0.63
CA LYS A 67 1.22 -12.70 0.38
C LYS A 67 1.05 -11.29 0.96
N ALA A 68 -0.20 -10.94 1.29
CA ALA A 68 -0.58 -9.66 1.88
C ALA A 68 0.25 -9.29 3.13
N ALA A 69 0.33 -10.20 4.11
CA ALA A 69 1.10 -9.96 5.33
C ALA A 69 2.60 -9.75 5.04
N GLY A 70 3.17 -10.52 4.12
CA GLY A 70 4.56 -10.34 3.68
C GLY A 70 4.78 -8.99 2.98
N ALA A 71 3.79 -8.51 2.23
CA ALA A 71 3.83 -7.20 1.60
C ALA A 71 3.81 -6.05 2.60
N VAL A 72 2.95 -6.13 3.61
CA VAL A 72 2.92 -5.12 4.68
C VAL A 72 4.25 -5.11 5.44
N ALA A 73 4.75 -6.29 5.83
CA ALA A 73 6.02 -6.41 6.55
C ALA A 73 7.22 -5.89 5.75
N GLU A 74 7.37 -6.28 4.47
CA GLU A 74 8.46 -5.80 3.62
C GLU A 74 8.35 -4.30 3.33
N ALA A 75 7.14 -3.78 3.10
CA ALA A 75 6.95 -2.35 2.89
C ALA A 75 7.27 -1.52 4.14
N MET A 76 6.96 -2.03 5.34
CA MET A 76 7.36 -1.40 6.61
C MET A 76 8.87 -1.47 6.81
N LYS A 77 9.49 -2.64 6.58
CA LYS A 77 10.94 -2.84 6.70
C LYS A 77 11.74 -1.92 5.77
N ARG A 78 11.24 -1.66 4.56
CA ARG A 78 11.84 -0.72 3.60
C ARG A 78 11.54 0.74 3.91
N GLY A 79 10.72 1.03 4.92
CA GLY A 79 10.28 2.39 5.27
C GLY A 79 9.40 3.04 4.20
N TRP A 80 8.71 2.22 3.39
CA TRP A 80 7.80 2.68 2.33
C TRP A 80 6.40 2.95 2.86
N ILE A 81 5.96 2.22 3.87
CA ILE A 81 4.75 2.52 4.66
C ILE A 81 5.09 2.50 6.14
N ALA A 82 4.37 3.27 6.94
CA ALA A 82 4.45 3.24 8.38
C ALA A 82 3.09 3.64 9.00
N PRO A 83 2.71 3.06 10.15
CA PRO A 83 1.62 3.62 10.93
C PRO A 83 2.06 4.98 11.50
N LEU A 84 1.15 5.96 11.53
CA LEU A 84 1.44 7.31 12.01
C LEU A 84 1.94 7.35 13.46
N LEU A 85 1.53 6.38 14.29
CA LEU A 85 2.01 6.22 15.66
C LEU A 85 3.52 5.89 15.75
N VAL A 86 4.08 5.23 14.72
CA VAL A 86 5.51 4.91 14.65
C VAL A 86 6.28 5.98 13.86
N ALA A 87 5.60 6.78 13.03
CA ALA A 87 6.19 7.89 12.30
C ALA A 87 6.45 9.15 13.18
N LEU A 88 6.01 9.14 14.45
CA LEU A 88 6.21 10.22 15.43
C LEU A 88 7.45 10.03 16.33
N LEU A 89 8.29 9.03 16.05
CA LEU A 89 9.59 8.80 16.70
C LEU A 89 10.73 9.18 15.75
#